data_AF-A0A0Q9M3G8-F1
#
_entry.id   AF-A0A0Q9M3G8-F1
#
_cell.length_a   1.000
_cell.length_b   1.000
_cell.length_c   1.000
_cell.angle_alpha   90.00
_cell.angle_beta   90.00
_cell.angle_gamma   90.00
#
_symmetry.space_group_name_H-M   'P 1'
#
loop_
_entity.id
_entity.type
_entity.pdbx_description
1 polymer ?
#
loop_
_entity_poly.entity_id
_entity_poly.type
_entity_poly.pdbx_seq_one_letter_code
_entity_poly.pdbx_strand_id
1 'polypeptide(L)'
;MAHSGVVFPEVDGRRSTSALGRAVVADALRGVDPVGARAAERETSWRQGYLDHFRRLVEAGLLREGEAAVDIARAGLDSLHSRMRSVTPAGEVPLGEVFAASTDEDGTALESATVRGTGERTVELSIPLHGQRLAGDALHRQLDRWLAAGSMEPSAAEAVREVMAHPDWLDLRDQKLVVLGAGAEMGPLRAVLSWGGEVVGVDLPRPDLWRRVLDIAAGSAGTLHLPVSGSTWSASDLAAHAGGDLVHDLPRLADWLSSLGGPLVMGNYVYADGATNVRVATAVDALSVELLRRRDDVALAFLATPTDVFAVPAEAVEFSTRAYRAPSAVMRLARPALRTVSGGRLLQRNYAPGSDPGLNDSLVPQQGPNYALAKRLQRWRATVARRDGVTTSLNVAPPTRTRSVVKNRALASAYAGAHRFGIEVFEPATSNTLMAALLVHDLRTAGATDPARSSLAPWEDEAHGAVHGGLWRTAYDPRSALGLAVVLGLGSART
;
A
#
# COMPACT_ATOMS: atom_id res chain seq x y z
N MET A 1 -10.95 -23.77 6.30
CA MET A 1 -10.19 -22.77 5.52
C MET A 1 -11.17 -22.17 4.51
N ALA A 2 -10.96 -20.97 4.01
CA ALA A 2 -11.95 -20.33 3.14
C ALA A 2 -11.97 -21.02 1.76
N HIS A 3 -13.07 -21.74 1.47
CA HIS A 3 -13.26 -22.56 0.27
C HIS A 3 -14.22 -21.90 -0.74
N SER A 4 -14.53 -20.61 -0.58
CA SER A 4 -15.53 -19.86 -1.37
C SER A 4 -14.99 -18.51 -1.82
N GLY A 5 -15.59 -17.91 -2.85
CA GLY A 5 -15.16 -16.64 -3.43
C GLY A 5 -13.80 -16.75 -4.12
N VAL A 6 -13.01 -15.67 -4.14
CA VAL A 6 -11.65 -15.70 -4.71
C VAL A 6 -10.75 -16.63 -3.90
N VAL A 7 -10.17 -17.63 -4.54
CA VAL A 7 -9.37 -18.70 -3.92
C VAL A 7 -8.11 -19.03 -4.73
N PHE A 8 -7.13 -19.63 -4.06
CA PHE A 8 -5.91 -20.16 -4.69
C PHE A 8 -6.23 -21.37 -5.56
N PRO A 9 -5.49 -21.64 -6.64
CA PRO A 9 -5.68 -22.86 -7.42
C PRO A 9 -5.42 -24.11 -6.59
N GLU A 10 -6.09 -25.21 -6.94
CA GLU A 10 -5.75 -26.53 -6.44
C GLU A 10 -4.54 -27.10 -7.18
N VAL A 11 -3.59 -27.61 -6.42
CA VAL A 11 -2.42 -28.36 -6.91
C VAL A 11 -2.34 -29.62 -6.07
N ASP A 12 -2.41 -30.79 -6.72
CA ASP A 12 -2.43 -32.10 -6.06
C ASP A 12 -3.51 -32.21 -4.96
N GLY A 13 -4.70 -31.69 -5.25
CA GLY A 13 -5.84 -31.67 -4.31
C GLY A 13 -5.69 -30.72 -3.13
N ARG A 14 -4.74 -29.78 -3.17
CA ARG A 14 -4.51 -28.79 -2.10
C ARG A 14 -4.32 -27.38 -2.64
N ARG A 15 -4.92 -26.40 -1.96
CA ARG A 15 -4.73 -24.96 -2.25
C ARG A 15 -3.47 -24.44 -1.56
N SER A 16 -2.38 -24.32 -2.32
CA SER A 16 -1.06 -23.95 -1.80
C SER A 16 -0.67 -22.52 -2.15
N THR A 17 -0.61 -21.66 -1.14
CA THR A 17 -0.14 -20.26 -1.29
C THR A 17 1.33 -20.18 -1.69
N SER A 18 2.15 -21.13 -1.25
CA SER A 18 3.57 -21.18 -1.60
C SER A 18 3.79 -21.62 -3.05
N ALA A 19 2.99 -22.57 -3.55
CA ALA A 19 3.07 -22.97 -4.95
C ALA A 19 2.66 -21.82 -5.87
N LEU A 20 1.57 -21.10 -5.54
CA LEU A 20 1.15 -19.91 -6.28
C LEU A 20 2.25 -18.84 -6.28
N GLY A 21 2.72 -18.41 -5.10
CA GLY A 21 3.70 -17.33 -5.01
C GLY A 21 4.98 -17.63 -5.78
N ARG A 22 5.48 -18.86 -5.68
CA ARG A 22 6.65 -19.33 -6.43
C ARG A 22 6.43 -19.26 -7.94
N ALA A 23 5.29 -19.76 -8.42
CA ALA A 23 4.96 -19.78 -9.84
C ALA A 23 4.79 -18.36 -10.40
N VAL A 24 4.13 -17.47 -9.67
CA VAL A 24 3.92 -16.08 -10.09
C VAL A 24 5.23 -15.32 -10.22
N VAL A 25 6.13 -15.44 -9.23
CA VAL A 25 7.43 -14.78 -9.28
C VAL A 25 8.29 -15.33 -10.42
N ALA A 26 8.24 -16.64 -10.66
CA ALA A 26 8.90 -17.25 -11.81
C ALA A 26 8.33 -16.76 -13.14
N ASP A 27 7.02 -16.71 -13.28
CA ASP A 27 6.33 -16.24 -14.48
C ASP A 27 6.68 -14.77 -14.78
N ALA A 28 6.66 -13.92 -13.74
CA ALA A 28 7.03 -12.52 -13.84
C ALA A 28 8.48 -12.31 -14.32
N LEU A 29 9.42 -13.14 -13.86
CA LEU A 29 10.84 -13.07 -14.27
C LEU A 29 11.10 -13.68 -15.65
N ARG A 30 10.25 -14.58 -16.16
CA ARG A 30 10.62 -15.49 -17.26
C ARG A 30 11.07 -14.79 -18.53
N GLY A 31 10.41 -13.68 -18.90
CA GLY A 31 10.75 -12.92 -20.10
C GLY A 31 11.98 -12.02 -19.97
N VAL A 32 12.38 -11.68 -18.74
CA VAL A 32 13.41 -10.67 -18.47
C VAL A 32 14.69 -11.29 -17.90
N ASP A 33 14.54 -12.22 -16.95
CA ASP A 33 15.61 -12.95 -16.29
C ASP A 33 15.26 -14.44 -16.20
N PRO A 34 15.52 -15.22 -17.27
CA PRO A 34 15.24 -16.64 -17.31
C PRO A 34 16.02 -17.46 -16.26
N VAL A 35 17.17 -16.97 -15.81
CA VAL A 35 17.95 -17.61 -14.74
C VAL A 35 17.25 -17.43 -13.40
N GLY A 36 16.79 -16.21 -13.12
CA GLY A 36 16.01 -15.88 -11.94
C GLY A 36 14.69 -16.63 -11.89
N ALA A 37 13.99 -16.72 -13.03
CA ALA A 37 12.76 -17.51 -13.14
C ALA A 37 12.99 -18.97 -12.75
N ARG A 38 14.00 -19.64 -13.32
CA ARG A 38 14.35 -21.03 -12.96
C ARG A 38 14.77 -21.19 -11.50
N ALA A 39 15.45 -20.19 -10.93
CA ALA A 39 15.82 -20.20 -9.51
C ALA A 39 14.57 -20.13 -8.62
N ALA A 40 13.62 -19.24 -8.94
CA ALA A 40 12.34 -19.16 -8.24
C ALA A 40 11.56 -20.49 -8.36
N GLU A 41 11.42 -21.06 -9.56
CA GLU A 41 10.71 -22.34 -9.80
C GLU A 41 11.23 -23.49 -8.94
N ARG A 42 12.56 -23.53 -8.73
CA ARG A 42 13.26 -24.59 -7.99
C ARG A 42 13.39 -24.31 -6.49
N GLU A 43 12.89 -23.18 -6.00
CA GLU A 43 12.91 -22.85 -4.58
C GLU A 43 12.08 -23.86 -3.78
N THR A 44 12.77 -24.62 -2.91
CA THR A 44 12.17 -25.69 -2.10
C THR A 44 11.67 -25.18 -0.74
N SER A 45 12.23 -24.07 -0.23
CA SER A 45 11.89 -23.45 1.04
C SER A 45 11.29 -22.06 0.83
N TRP A 46 10.21 -21.96 0.04
CA TRP A 46 9.62 -20.68 -0.36
C TRP A 46 9.34 -19.71 0.81
N ARG A 47 8.90 -20.24 1.96
CA ARG A 47 8.62 -19.41 3.16
C ARG A 47 9.84 -18.66 3.68
N GLN A 48 11.05 -19.13 3.38
CA GLN A 48 12.31 -18.54 3.81
C GLN A 48 13.03 -17.87 2.63
N GLY A 49 13.07 -18.53 1.46
CA GLY A 49 13.82 -18.08 0.29
C GLY A 49 13.15 -16.98 -0.55
N TYR A 50 11.88 -16.64 -0.30
CA TYR A 50 11.17 -15.66 -1.13
C TYR A 50 11.85 -14.28 -1.20
N LEU A 51 12.55 -13.87 -0.13
CA LEU A 51 13.16 -12.53 -0.02
C LEU A 51 14.09 -12.24 -1.20
N ASP A 52 14.96 -13.20 -1.53
CA ASP A 52 15.95 -13.05 -2.60
C ASP A 52 15.25 -12.96 -3.97
N HIS A 53 14.18 -13.71 -4.18
CA HIS A 53 13.41 -13.68 -5.42
C HIS A 53 12.62 -12.36 -5.59
N PHE A 54 12.10 -11.79 -4.51
CA PHE A 54 11.43 -10.48 -4.54
C PHE A 54 12.39 -9.30 -4.74
N ARG A 55 13.61 -9.41 -4.20
CA ARG A 55 14.70 -8.49 -4.51
C ARG A 55 15.08 -8.58 -5.98
N ARG A 56 15.26 -9.80 -6.49
CA ARG A 56 15.63 -10.07 -7.88
C ARG A 56 14.61 -9.56 -8.89
N LEU A 57 13.31 -9.58 -8.55
CA LEU A 57 12.28 -8.92 -9.36
C LEU A 57 12.63 -7.45 -9.61
N VAL A 58 13.02 -6.71 -8.57
CA VAL A 58 13.38 -5.29 -8.72
C VAL A 58 14.67 -5.12 -9.50
N GLU A 59 15.71 -5.89 -9.17
CA GLU A 59 17.00 -5.86 -9.89
C GLU A 59 16.80 -6.09 -11.40
N ALA A 60 16.00 -7.10 -11.77
CA ALA A 60 15.70 -7.40 -13.17
C ALA A 60 14.84 -6.31 -13.85
N GLY A 61 13.93 -5.66 -13.12
CA GLY A 61 13.07 -4.61 -13.68
C GLY A 61 13.79 -3.29 -13.95
N LEU A 62 14.95 -3.07 -13.34
CA LEU A 62 15.81 -1.92 -13.63
C LEU A 62 16.64 -2.08 -14.92
N LEU A 63 16.60 -3.27 -15.54
CA LEU A 63 17.24 -3.50 -16.84
C LEU A 63 16.44 -2.79 -17.96
N ARG A 64 17.10 -2.63 -19.12
CA ARG A 64 16.47 -2.08 -20.34
C ARG A 64 15.80 -0.72 -20.10
N GLU A 65 16.50 0.18 -19.40
CA GLU A 65 16.01 1.54 -19.09
C GLU A 65 14.64 1.54 -18.39
N GLY A 66 14.35 0.48 -17.60
CA GLY A 66 13.10 0.36 -16.86
C GLY A 66 11.93 -0.27 -17.63
N GLU A 67 12.04 -0.53 -18.94
CA GLU A 67 11.00 -1.24 -19.69
C GLU A 67 10.78 -2.66 -19.15
N ALA A 68 11.83 -3.26 -18.58
CA ALA A 68 11.72 -4.54 -17.90
C ALA A 68 10.76 -4.54 -16.71
N ALA A 69 10.60 -3.41 -15.99
CA ALA A 69 9.65 -3.30 -14.89
C ALA A 69 8.20 -3.50 -15.36
N VAL A 70 7.86 -2.97 -16.54
CA VAL A 70 6.52 -3.11 -17.14
C VAL A 70 6.28 -4.55 -17.56
N ASP A 71 7.25 -5.17 -18.24
CA ASP A 71 7.15 -6.58 -18.66
C ASP A 71 6.96 -7.52 -17.46
N ILE A 72 7.76 -7.32 -16.39
CA ILE A 72 7.65 -8.09 -15.14
C ILE A 72 6.27 -7.87 -14.50
N ALA A 73 5.82 -6.62 -14.42
CA ALA A 73 4.53 -6.28 -13.82
C ALA A 73 3.36 -6.93 -14.56
N ARG A 74 3.32 -6.82 -15.90
CA ARG A 74 2.29 -7.46 -16.73
C ARG A 74 2.32 -8.97 -16.56
N ALA A 75 3.47 -9.62 -16.73
CA ALA A 75 3.59 -11.07 -16.61
C ALA A 75 3.22 -11.60 -15.21
N GLY A 76 3.56 -10.85 -14.15
CA GLY A 76 3.18 -11.20 -12.78
C GLY A 76 1.68 -11.09 -12.52
N LEU A 77 1.03 -10.03 -13.03
CA LEU A 77 -0.42 -9.87 -12.97
C LEU A 77 -1.14 -10.95 -13.79
N ASP A 78 -0.74 -11.17 -15.04
CA ASP A 78 -1.32 -12.19 -15.92
C ASP A 78 -1.21 -13.60 -15.31
N SER A 79 -0.07 -13.90 -14.67
CA SER A 79 0.10 -15.15 -13.94
C SER A 79 -0.86 -15.27 -12.76
N LEU A 80 -1.03 -14.21 -11.96
CA LEU A 80 -1.99 -14.22 -10.85
C LEU A 80 -3.42 -14.44 -11.34
N HIS A 81 -3.86 -13.69 -12.35
CA HIS A 81 -5.22 -13.78 -12.89
C HIS A 81 -5.53 -15.12 -13.54
N SER A 82 -4.59 -15.67 -14.31
CA SER A 82 -4.77 -16.97 -14.98
C SER A 82 -4.81 -18.15 -14.00
N ARG A 83 -4.08 -18.04 -12.87
CA ARG A 83 -3.97 -19.11 -11.88
C ARG A 83 -5.05 -19.05 -10.80
N MET A 84 -5.44 -17.85 -10.38
CA MET A 84 -6.46 -17.68 -9.34
C MET A 84 -7.84 -18.13 -9.84
N ARG A 85 -8.69 -18.52 -8.89
CA ARG A 85 -10.00 -19.08 -9.14
C ARG A 85 -11.04 -18.36 -8.30
N SER A 86 -12.31 -18.43 -8.70
CA SER A 86 -13.44 -18.01 -7.89
C SER A 86 -14.40 -19.17 -7.73
N VAL A 87 -14.80 -19.47 -6.50
CA VAL A 87 -15.84 -20.46 -6.20
C VAL A 87 -17.15 -19.72 -6.00
N THR A 88 -18.04 -19.84 -6.98
CA THR A 88 -19.39 -19.27 -7.02
C THR A 88 -20.43 -20.36 -6.70
N PRO A 89 -21.72 -20.02 -6.50
CA PRO A 89 -22.79 -21.01 -6.35
C PRO A 89 -22.89 -21.99 -7.54
N ALA A 90 -22.56 -21.53 -8.75
CA ALA A 90 -22.59 -22.35 -9.97
C ALA A 90 -21.36 -23.27 -10.13
N GLY A 91 -20.28 -23.03 -9.37
CA GLY A 91 -19.08 -23.85 -9.40
C GLY A 91 -17.79 -23.02 -9.32
N GLU A 92 -16.66 -23.68 -9.56
CA GLU A 92 -15.35 -23.01 -9.62
C GLU A 92 -15.04 -22.54 -11.04
N VAL A 93 -14.72 -21.25 -11.18
CA VAL A 93 -14.35 -20.62 -12.46
C VAL A 93 -12.97 -19.95 -12.37
N PRO A 94 -12.25 -19.77 -13.50
CA PRO A 94 -11.12 -18.86 -13.56
C PRO A 94 -11.47 -17.46 -13.07
N LEU A 95 -10.56 -16.81 -12.33
CA LEU A 95 -10.84 -15.47 -11.79
C LEU A 95 -11.18 -14.46 -12.91
N GLY A 96 -10.52 -14.53 -14.06
CA GLY A 96 -10.80 -13.67 -15.21
C GLY A 96 -12.20 -13.84 -15.81
N GLU A 97 -12.89 -14.94 -15.52
CA GLU A 97 -14.25 -15.22 -16.01
C GLU A 97 -15.33 -14.84 -14.98
N VAL A 98 -14.95 -14.42 -13.77
CA VAL A 98 -15.89 -14.19 -12.66
C VAL A 98 -16.97 -13.15 -12.98
N PHE A 99 -16.66 -12.14 -13.80
CA PHE A 99 -17.58 -11.06 -14.17
C PHE A 99 -18.49 -11.41 -15.36
N ALA A 100 -18.16 -12.46 -16.12
CA ALA A 100 -18.96 -12.93 -17.25
C ALA A 100 -19.82 -14.15 -16.87
N ALA A 101 -19.32 -14.96 -15.92
CA ALA A 101 -20.03 -16.10 -15.37
C ALA A 101 -21.13 -15.70 -14.38
N SER A 102 -21.24 -14.42 -14.02
CA SER A 102 -22.27 -14.00 -13.08
C SER A 102 -23.66 -14.09 -13.71
N THR A 103 -24.53 -14.85 -13.06
CA THR A 103 -25.93 -15.04 -13.51
C THR A 103 -26.86 -14.24 -12.61
N ASP A 104 -28.10 -14.00 -13.07
CA ASP A 104 -29.15 -13.33 -12.26
C ASP A 104 -29.42 -14.03 -10.91
N GLU A 105 -28.89 -15.25 -10.69
CA GLU A 105 -28.99 -16.01 -9.45
C GLU A 105 -27.92 -15.67 -8.38
N ASP A 106 -26.92 -14.82 -8.67
CA ASP A 106 -25.79 -14.53 -7.76
C ASP A 106 -26.12 -13.63 -6.55
N GLY A 107 -27.40 -13.42 -6.27
CA GLY A 107 -27.93 -12.70 -5.12
C GLY A 107 -28.50 -11.32 -5.46
N THR A 108 -29.22 -10.74 -4.51
CA THR A 108 -29.87 -9.43 -4.69
C THR A 108 -28.86 -8.35 -5.07
N ALA A 109 -29.17 -7.51 -6.05
CA ALA A 109 -28.32 -6.38 -6.42
C ALA A 109 -27.97 -5.50 -5.20
N LEU A 110 -26.76 -4.94 -5.19
CA LEU A 110 -26.37 -3.98 -4.14
C LEU A 110 -27.01 -2.63 -4.44
N GLU A 111 -27.63 -2.05 -3.42
CA GLU A 111 -28.19 -0.70 -3.48
C GLU A 111 -27.23 0.30 -2.82
N SER A 112 -27.48 1.59 -3.03
CA SER A 112 -26.71 2.67 -2.41
C SER A 112 -27.46 3.28 -1.23
N ALA A 113 -26.88 3.24 -0.04
CA ALA A 113 -27.24 4.15 1.04
C ALA A 113 -26.31 5.37 1.03
N THR A 114 -26.82 6.52 1.45
CA THR A 114 -26.06 7.79 1.50
C THR A 114 -26.21 8.43 2.88
N VAL A 115 -25.08 8.78 3.48
CA VAL A 115 -25.00 9.54 4.73
C VAL A 115 -24.32 10.86 4.44
N ARG A 116 -25.05 11.96 4.67
CA ARG A 116 -24.51 13.32 4.57
C ARG A 116 -24.10 13.79 5.96
N GLY A 117 -22.85 14.19 6.09
CA GLY A 117 -22.33 14.77 7.32
C GLY A 117 -22.91 16.14 7.62
N THR A 118 -22.90 16.53 8.90
CA THR A 118 -23.41 17.82 9.39
C THR A 118 -22.33 18.72 9.98
N GLY A 119 -21.08 18.27 9.97
CA GLY A 119 -19.92 19.00 10.48
C GLY A 119 -19.45 20.11 9.55
N GLU A 120 -18.57 20.97 10.08
CA GLU A 120 -17.98 22.07 9.32
C GLU A 120 -16.81 21.60 8.45
N ARG A 121 -16.75 22.15 7.23
CA ARG A 121 -15.71 21.83 6.26
C ARG A 121 -14.36 22.38 6.72
N THR A 122 -13.35 21.51 6.77
CA THR A 122 -11.96 21.93 6.92
C THR A 122 -11.41 22.39 5.56
N VAL A 123 -10.97 23.64 5.46
CA VAL A 123 -10.50 24.25 4.20
C VAL A 123 -8.98 24.46 4.13
N GLU A 124 -8.27 24.27 5.24
CA GLU A 124 -6.81 24.33 5.30
C GLU A 124 -6.24 22.92 5.57
N LEU A 125 -5.13 22.59 4.93
CA LEU A 125 -4.42 21.34 5.22
C LEU A 125 -3.84 21.40 6.64
N SER A 126 -4.26 20.47 7.50
CA SER A 126 -3.65 20.27 8.82
C SER A 126 -3.35 18.81 9.07
N ILE A 127 -2.14 18.51 9.55
CA ILE A 127 -1.69 17.15 9.84
C ILE A 127 -1.66 16.94 11.36
N PRO A 128 -2.37 15.92 11.89
CA PRO A 128 -2.27 15.57 13.29
C PRO A 128 -0.89 14.93 13.58
N LEU A 129 -0.21 15.37 14.64
CA LEU A 129 1.05 14.80 15.09
C LEU A 129 1.20 14.98 16.60
N HIS A 130 1.38 13.89 17.34
CA HIS A 130 1.65 13.90 18.78
C HIS A 130 0.62 14.71 19.59
N GLY A 131 -0.66 14.53 19.27
CA GLY A 131 -1.78 15.22 19.94
C GLY A 131 -1.98 16.68 19.52
N GLN A 132 -1.16 17.23 18.62
CA GLN A 132 -1.32 18.55 18.02
C GLN A 132 -1.87 18.44 16.60
N ARG A 133 -2.46 19.53 16.08
CA ARG A 133 -2.74 19.69 14.64
C ARG A 133 -1.81 20.75 14.09
N LEU A 134 -0.96 20.36 13.14
CA LEU A 134 0.01 21.25 12.50
C LEU A 134 -0.56 21.79 11.20
N ALA A 135 -0.57 23.12 11.06
CA ALA A 135 -0.99 23.84 9.86
C ALA A 135 -0.04 25.03 9.61
N GLY A 136 -0.16 25.71 8.47
CA GLY A 136 0.71 26.81 8.05
C GLY A 136 2.21 26.60 8.37
N ASP A 137 2.84 27.59 8.99
CA ASP A 137 4.26 27.57 9.34
C ASP A 137 4.68 26.40 10.24
N ALA A 138 3.78 25.92 11.11
CA ALA A 138 4.09 24.80 12.00
C ALA A 138 4.25 23.51 11.20
N LEU A 139 3.44 23.34 10.16
CA LEU A 139 3.54 22.23 9.21
C LEU A 139 4.79 22.36 8.33
N HIS A 140 5.09 23.55 7.78
CA HIS A 140 6.34 23.79 7.04
C HIS A 140 7.58 23.36 7.84
N ARG A 141 7.70 23.82 9.09
CA ARG A 141 8.81 23.44 9.97
C ARG A 141 8.85 21.94 10.28
N GLN A 142 7.71 21.26 10.30
CA GLN A 142 7.67 19.81 10.50
C GLN A 142 8.15 19.04 9.25
N LEU A 143 7.78 19.50 8.05
CA LEU A 143 8.30 18.94 6.80
C LEU A 143 9.84 19.08 6.76
N ASP A 144 10.37 20.24 7.13
CA ASP A 144 11.83 20.45 7.21
C ASP A 144 12.51 19.50 8.20
N ARG A 145 11.87 19.25 9.36
CA ARG A 145 12.37 18.27 10.34
C ARG A 145 12.39 16.86 9.78
N TRP A 146 11.34 16.43 9.08
CA TRP A 146 11.29 15.11 8.45
C TRP A 146 12.33 14.97 7.34
N LEU A 147 12.56 16.00 6.52
CA LEU A 147 13.62 15.99 5.52
C LEU A 147 15.01 15.92 6.15
N ALA A 148 15.28 16.73 7.17
CA ALA A 148 16.56 16.72 7.87
C ALA A 148 16.85 15.37 8.55
N ALA A 149 15.81 14.72 9.08
CA ALA A 149 15.90 13.37 9.65
C ALA A 149 16.03 12.27 8.59
N GLY A 150 15.75 12.57 7.32
CA GLY A 150 15.68 11.60 6.24
C GLY A 150 14.44 10.71 6.30
N SER A 151 13.35 11.17 6.92
CA SER A 151 12.09 10.42 7.05
C SER A 151 11.26 10.35 5.76
N MET A 152 11.51 11.25 4.80
CA MET A 152 10.82 11.32 3.50
C MET A 152 11.74 11.89 2.42
N GLU A 153 11.35 11.69 1.16
CA GLU A 153 12.02 12.28 0.01
C GLU A 153 11.63 13.76 -0.19
N PRO A 154 12.52 14.61 -0.75
CA PRO A 154 12.25 16.04 -0.98
C PRO A 154 10.95 16.31 -1.76
N SER A 155 10.70 15.52 -2.80
CA SER A 155 9.49 15.61 -3.63
C SER A 155 8.20 15.40 -2.82
N ALA A 156 8.22 14.56 -1.78
CA ALA A 156 7.06 14.39 -0.90
C ALA A 156 6.75 15.66 -0.10
N ALA A 157 7.80 16.31 0.43
CA ALA A 157 7.62 17.56 1.16
C ALA A 157 7.17 18.70 0.24
N GLU A 158 7.73 18.78 -0.98
CA GLU A 158 7.33 19.75 -1.99
C GLU A 158 5.87 19.59 -2.39
N ALA A 159 5.42 18.37 -2.69
CA ALA A 159 4.03 18.07 -3.00
C ALA A 159 3.08 18.50 -1.87
N VAL A 160 3.44 18.24 -0.61
CA VAL A 160 2.63 18.70 0.54
C VAL A 160 2.61 20.23 0.64
N ARG A 161 3.75 20.91 0.43
CA ARG A 161 3.81 22.38 0.42
C ARG A 161 2.97 22.97 -0.71
N GLU A 162 2.90 22.30 -1.85
CA GLU A 162 2.06 22.75 -2.98
C GLU A 162 0.57 22.63 -2.65
N VAL A 163 0.13 21.54 -1.99
CA VAL A 163 -1.24 21.42 -1.47
C VAL A 163 -1.53 22.49 -0.41
N MET A 164 -0.56 22.84 0.44
CA MET A 164 -0.71 23.94 1.40
C MET A 164 -0.88 25.30 0.70
N ALA A 165 -0.20 25.51 -0.42
CA ALA A 165 -0.28 26.74 -1.22
C ALA A 165 -1.59 26.85 -2.01
N HIS A 166 -2.27 25.73 -2.27
CA HIS A 166 -3.53 25.64 -3.00
C HIS A 166 -4.62 24.97 -2.14
N PRO A 167 -5.11 25.62 -1.07
CA PRO A 167 -6.10 25.02 -0.17
C PRO A 167 -7.42 24.62 -0.86
N ASP A 168 -7.74 25.24 -1.99
CA ASP A 168 -8.87 24.87 -2.85
C ASP A 168 -8.75 23.45 -3.42
N TRP A 169 -7.54 22.92 -3.60
CA TRP A 169 -7.32 21.54 -4.08
C TRP A 169 -7.90 20.46 -3.18
N LEU A 170 -8.06 20.74 -1.88
CA LEU A 170 -8.68 19.83 -0.92
C LEU A 170 -10.16 19.59 -1.21
N ASP A 171 -10.79 20.48 -1.98
CA ASP A 171 -12.14 20.26 -2.50
C ASP A 171 -12.14 19.15 -3.54
N LEU A 172 -12.50 17.92 -3.16
CA LEU A 172 -12.57 16.78 -4.09
C LEU A 172 -13.99 16.49 -4.58
N ARG A 173 -14.93 17.43 -4.49
CA ARG A 173 -16.35 17.19 -4.84
C ARG A 173 -16.60 16.99 -6.34
N ASP A 174 -15.61 17.25 -7.18
CA ASP A 174 -15.60 16.96 -8.61
C ASP A 174 -15.42 15.46 -8.94
N GLN A 175 -15.12 14.63 -7.95
CA GLN A 175 -14.88 13.19 -8.11
C GLN A 175 -15.30 12.40 -6.85
N LYS A 176 -15.53 11.10 -7.02
CA LYS A 176 -15.88 10.20 -5.91
C LYS A 176 -14.70 9.32 -5.55
N LEU A 177 -14.25 9.41 -4.30
CA LEU A 177 -13.17 8.57 -3.82
C LEU A 177 -13.71 7.23 -3.32
N VAL A 178 -13.51 6.18 -4.10
CA VAL A 178 -13.83 4.80 -3.71
C VAL A 178 -12.75 4.30 -2.76
N VAL A 179 -13.12 4.07 -1.49
CA VAL A 179 -12.22 3.59 -0.45
C VAL A 179 -12.51 2.11 -0.20
N LEU A 180 -11.72 1.24 -0.85
CA LEU A 180 -11.75 -0.20 -0.59
C LEU A 180 -11.01 -0.47 0.72
N GLY A 181 -11.75 -0.89 1.75
CA GLY A 181 -11.32 -0.92 3.14
C GLY A 181 -11.71 0.37 3.88
N ALA A 182 -12.99 0.73 3.89
CA ALA A 182 -13.50 1.94 4.56
C ALA A 182 -13.15 2.01 6.06
N GLY A 183 -13.03 0.87 6.74
CA GLY A 183 -12.61 0.77 8.13
C GLY A 183 -11.09 0.70 8.34
N ALA A 184 -10.27 0.78 7.29
CA ALA A 184 -8.82 0.69 7.37
C ALA A 184 -8.21 1.95 8.01
N GLU A 185 -7.20 1.76 8.86
CA GLU A 185 -6.53 2.87 9.58
C GLU A 185 -5.75 3.81 8.65
N MET A 186 -5.33 3.32 7.47
CA MET A 186 -4.50 4.05 6.51
C MET A 186 -5.30 4.72 5.37
N GLY A 187 -6.61 4.45 5.25
CA GLY A 187 -7.43 4.98 4.15
C GLY A 187 -7.76 6.47 4.33
N PRO A 188 -7.85 7.26 3.25
CA PRO A 188 -8.05 8.72 3.28
C PRO A 188 -9.48 9.15 3.68
N LEU A 189 -10.38 8.19 3.97
CA LEU A 189 -11.80 8.42 4.24
C LEU A 189 -12.04 9.57 5.22
N ARG A 190 -11.34 9.58 6.36
CA ARG A 190 -11.49 10.63 7.39
C ARG A 190 -11.10 12.02 6.88
N ALA A 191 -9.96 12.11 6.19
CA ALA A 191 -9.45 13.37 5.67
C ALA A 191 -10.39 13.94 4.60
N VAL A 192 -10.77 13.12 3.62
CA VAL A 192 -11.62 13.55 2.50
C VAL A 192 -13.02 13.93 2.95
N LEU A 193 -13.62 13.16 3.87
CA LEU A 193 -14.90 13.55 4.49
C LEU A 193 -14.78 14.86 5.28
N SER A 194 -13.65 15.11 5.98
CA SER A 194 -13.44 16.38 6.69
C SER A 194 -13.29 17.58 5.75
N TRP A 195 -12.76 17.36 4.55
CA TRP A 195 -12.67 18.38 3.49
C TRP A 195 -13.97 18.55 2.70
N GLY A 196 -15.03 17.82 3.05
CA GLY A 196 -16.34 17.92 2.40
C GLY A 196 -16.48 17.11 1.11
N GLY A 197 -15.54 16.21 0.82
CA GLY A 197 -15.57 15.38 -0.38
C GLY A 197 -16.60 14.25 -0.33
N GLU A 198 -16.76 13.56 -1.47
CA GLU A 198 -17.61 12.38 -1.61
C GLU A 198 -16.77 11.09 -1.52
N VAL A 199 -17.12 10.22 -0.59
CA VAL A 199 -16.46 8.93 -0.38
C VAL A 199 -17.43 7.79 -0.67
N VAL A 200 -17.01 6.82 -1.47
CA VAL A 200 -17.72 5.56 -1.70
C VAL A 200 -17.00 4.48 -0.89
N GLY A 201 -17.54 4.14 0.28
CA GLY A 201 -16.93 3.16 1.18
C GLY A 201 -17.30 1.74 0.81
N VAL A 202 -16.32 0.86 0.66
CA VAL A 202 -16.52 -0.60 0.55
C VAL A 202 -15.73 -1.28 1.67
N ASP A 203 -16.40 -2.12 2.44
CA ASP A 203 -15.77 -2.97 3.45
C ASP A 203 -16.68 -4.16 3.76
N LEU A 204 -16.17 -5.11 4.53
CA LEU A 204 -16.87 -6.33 4.93
C LEU A 204 -18.22 -5.99 5.61
N PRO A 205 -19.26 -6.83 5.40
CA PRO A 205 -20.56 -6.65 6.02
C PRO A 205 -20.51 -6.98 7.52
N ARG A 206 -19.92 -6.08 8.31
CA ARG A 206 -19.71 -6.21 9.75
C ARG A 206 -20.32 -5.00 10.46
N PRO A 207 -21.40 -5.17 11.24
CA PRO A 207 -22.11 -4.03 11.83
C PRO A 207 -21.24 -3.13 12.71
N ASP A 208 -20.34 -3.69 13.53
CA ASP A 208 -19.44 -2.90 14.38
C ASP A 208 -18.48 -2.02 13.58
N LEU A 209 -18.06 -2.48 12.39
CA LEU A 209 -17.20 -1.71 11.49
C LEU A 209 -18.00 -0.53 10.93
N TRP A 210 -19.18 -0.81 10.40
CA TRP A 210 -20.02 0.21 9.77
C TRP A 210 -20.52 1.25 10.75
N ARG A 211 -20.87 0.89 12.00
CA ARG A 211 -21.22 1.91 13.02
C ARG A 211 -20.12 2.96 13.16
N ARG A 212 -18.85 2.55 13.27
CA ARG A 212 -17.72 3.49 13.36
C ARG A 212 -17.55 4.34 12.10
N VAL A 213 -17.73 3.77 10.92
CA VAL A 213 -17.61 4.50 9.64
C VAL A 213 -18.76 5.51 9.47
N LEU A 214 -19.99 5.10 9.83
CA LEU A 214 -21.18 5.95 9.79
C LEU A 214 -21.06 7.11 10.80
N ASP A 215 -20.54 6.86 12.01
CA ASP A 215 -20.30 7.91 13.01
C ASP A 215 -19.31 8.97 12.50
N ILE A 216 -18.24 8.52 11.81
CA ILE A 216 -17.27 9.44 11.17
C ILE A 216 -17.96 10.27 10.10
N ALA A 217 -18.74 9.64 9.22
CA ALA A 217 -19.43 10.32 8.13
C ALA A 217 -20.44 11.35 8.64
N ALA A 218 -21.28 10.96 9.60
CA ALA A 218 -22.29 11.84 10.21
C ALA A 218 -21.66 13.08 10.86
N GLY A 219 -20.52 12.93 11.54
CA GLY A 219 -19.79 14.04 12.16
C GLY A 219 -18.87 14.84 11.24
N SER A 220 -18.76 14.48 9.97
CA SER A 220 -17.90 15.15 8.97
C SER A 220 -18.64 16.21 8.16
N ALA A 221 -17.95 16.89 7.26
CA ALA A 221 -18.56 17.81 6.29
C ALA A 221 -18.93 17.14 4.95
N GLY A 222 -18.52 15.89 4.76
CA GLY A 222 -18.58 15.19 3.48
C GLY A 222 -19.81 14.29 3.35
N THR A 223 -19.84 13.55 2.24
CA THR A 223 -20.89 12.57 1.97
C THR A 223 -20.29 11.18 1.82
N LEU A 224 -20.84 10.19 2.55
CA LEU A 224 -20.49 8.79 2.41
C LEU A 224 -21.59 8.05 1.63
N HIS A 225 -21.20 7.37 0.57
CA HIS A 225 -21.99 6.35 -0.12
C HIS A 225 -21.48 4.97 0.27
N LEU A 226 -22.37 4.01 0.46
CA LEU A 226 -22.01 2.65 0.85
C LEU A 226 -22.96 1.63 0.22
N PRO A 227 -22.48 0.42 -0.09
CA PRO A 227 -23.33 -0.64 -0.58
C PRO A 227 -24.17 -1.19 0.57
N VAL A 228 -25.43 -1.49 0.29
CA VAL A 228 -26.32 -2.20 1.21
C VAL A 228 -26.97 -3.38 0.50
N SER A 229 -27.14 -4.47 1.25
CA SER A 229 -27.86 -5.64 0.76
C SER A 229 -29.36 -5.55 1.09
N GLY A 230 -30.21 -5.66 0.07
CA GLY A 230 -31.67 -5.67 0.23
C GLY A 230 -32.28 -4.28 0.28
N SER A 231 -33.58 -4.20 -0.05
CA SER A 231 -34.31 -2.95 -0.27
C SER A 231 -35.03 -2.40 0.98
N THR A 232 -35.00 -3.15 2.09
CA THR A 232 -35.69 -2.79 3.33
C THR A 232 -34.69 -2.56 4.46
N TRP A 233 -34.21 -1.32 4.56
CA TRP A 233 -33.38 -0.83 5.65
C TRP A 233 -33.86 0.57 6.08
N SER A 234 -33.49 0.96 7.28
CA SER A 234 -33.76 2.28 7.85
C SER A 234 -32.45 2.92 8.34
N ALA A 235 -32.50 4.20 8.69
CA ALA A 235 -31.30 4.88 9.21
C ALA A 235 -30.79 4.26 10.53
N SER A 236 -31.68 3.68 11.36
CA SER A 236 -31.31 3.14 12.67
C SER A 236 -30.67 1.75 12.60
N ASP A 237 -30.92 0.98 11.54
CA ASP A 237 -30.35 -0.35 11.32
C ASP A 237 -29.42 -0.44 10.10
N LEU A 238 -29.12 0.69 9.44
CA LEU A 238 -28.25 0.77 8.25
C LEU A 238 -26.94 -0.02 8.41
N ALA A 239 -26.29 0.06 9.58
CA ALA A 239 -25.05 -0.66 9.84
C ALA A 239 -25.18 -2.20 9.72
N ALA A 240 -26.38 -2.76 9.92
CA ALA A 240 -26.64 -4.19 9.81
C ALA A 240 -26.71 -4.68 8.36
N HIS A 241 -27.07 -3.81 7.43
CA HIS A 241 -27.22 -4.12 5.99
C HIS A 241 -26.05 -3.61 5.15
N ALA A 242 -25.18 -2.79 5.74
CA ALA A 242 -24.05 -2.16 5.09
C ALA A 242 -22.91 -3.15 4.79
N GLY A 243 -22.32 -3.00 3.61
CA GLY A 243 -21.08 -3.64 3.21
C GLY A 243 -21.19 -4.51 1.96
N GLY A 244 -20.02 -4.89 1.46
CA GLY A 244 -19.84 -5.83 0.37
C GLY A 244 -18.50 -6.50 0.52
N ASP A 245 -18.46 -7.83 0.47
CA ASP A 245 -17.24 -8.59 0.66
C ASP A 245 -16.50 -8.71 -0.68
N LEU A 246 -15.38 -7.98 -0.81
CA LEU A 246 -14.54 -8.03 -2.01
C LEU A 246 -14.08 -9.43 -2.42
N VAL A 247 -14.11 -10.43 -1.53
CA VAL A 247 -13.75 -11.81 -1.88
C VAL A 247 -14.92 -12.60 -2.44
N HIS A 248 -16.17 -12.27 -2.07
CA HIS A 248 -17.35 -13.06 -2.40
C HIS A 248 -18.34 -12.33 -3.32
N ASP A 249 -18.41 -10.99 -3.24
CA ASP A 249 -19.38 -10.14 -3.94
C ASP A 249 -18.77 -9.40 -5.15
N LEU A 250 -17.69 -9.92 -5.74
CA LEU A 250 -16.95 -9.20 -6.80
C LEU A 250 -17.82 -8.72 -7.96
N PRO A 251 -18.66 -9.56 -8.61
CA PRO A 251 -19.51 -9.09 -9.70
C PRO A 251 -20.51 -8.03 -9.25
N ARG A 252 -21.17 -8.25 -8.10
CA ARG A 252 -22.14 -7.31 -7.52
C ARG A 252 -21.52 -5.95 -7.20
N LEU A 253 -20.28 -5.94 -6.68
CA LEU A 253 -19.52 -4.71 -6.42
C LEU A 253 -19.09 -4.02 -7.72
N ALA A 254 -18.71 -4.78 -8.75
CA ALA A 254 -18.38 -4.21 -10.06
C ALA A 254 -19.60 -3.53 -10.70
N ASP A 255 -20.77 -4.18 -10.68
CA ASP A 255 -22.03 -3.63 -11.20
C ASP A 255 -22.44 -2.38 -10.43
N TRP A 256 -22.41 -2.45 -9.09
CA TRP A 256 -22.76 -1.33 -8.23
C TRP A 256 -21.84 -0.13 -8.44
N LEU A 257 -20.52 -0.33 -8.41
CA LEU A 257 -19.55 0.75 -8.66
C LEU A 257 -19.69 1.33 -10.07
N SER A 258 -20.01 0.50 -11.07
CA SER A 258 -20.25 0.95 -12.45
C SER A 258 -21.48 1.85 -12.56
N SER A 259 -22.49 1.63 -11.73
CA SER A 259 -23.75 2.40 -11.72
C SER A 259 -23.63 3.80 -11.12
N LEU A 260 -22.54 4.10 -10.40
CA LEU A 260 -22.35 5.39 -9.74
C LEU A 260 -22.05 6.49 -10.77
N GLY A 261 -22.73 7.63 -10.69
CA GLY A 261 -22.43 8.77 -11.57
C GLY A 261 -21.15 9.51 -11.18
N GLY A 262 -20.50 10.14 -12.17
CA GLY A 262 -19.31 10.99 -12.01
C GLY A 262 -17.97 10.23 -11.90
N PRO A 263 -16.83 10.92 -12.06
CA PRO A 263 -15.50 10.30 -12.06
C PRO A 263 -15.18 9.57 -10.75
N LEU A 264 -14.47 8.45 -10.85
CA LEU A 264 -14.09 7.64 -9.70
C LEU A 264 -12.57 7.65 -9.48
N VAL A 265 -12.16 7.77 -8.21
CA VAL A 265 -10.79 7.46 -7.79
C VAL A 265 -10.84 6.19 -6.96
N MET A 266 -10.35 5.08 -7.49
CA MET A 266 -10.34 3.79 -6.82
C MET A 266 -9.10 3.60 -5.95
N GLY A 267 -9.27 3.75 -4.65
CA GLY A 267 -8.24 3.55 -3.65
C GLY A 267 -8.24 2.16 -3.00
N ASN A 268 -7.11 1.47 -3.06
CA ASN A 268 -6.91 0.16 -2.41
C ASN A 268 -6.23 0.31 -1.04
N TYR A 269 -7.02 0.21 0.03
CA TYR A 269 -6.55 0.30 1.43
C TYR A 269 -6.84 -0.98 2.23
N VAL A 270 -7.30 -2.04 1.57
CA VAL A 270 -7.61 -3.30 2.24
C VAL A 270 -6.35 -3.97 2.78
N TYR A 271 -6.52 -4.66 3.90
CA TYR A 271 -5.51 -5.51 4.48
C TYR A 271 -6.18 -6.70 5.17
N ALA A 272 -5.63 -7.89 4.95
CA ALA A 272 -5.97 -9.08 5.71
C ALA A 272 -4.69 -9.83 6.11
N ASP A 273 -4.81 -10.81 7.00
CA ASP A 273 -3.66 -11.61 7.41
C ASP A 273 -3.44 -12.81 6.50
N GLY A 274 -2.16 -13.12 6.27
CA GLY A 274 -1.72 -14.35 5.64
C GLY A 274 -2.33 -14.56 4.25
N ALA A 275 -2.90 -15.75 4.02
CA ALA A 275 -3.46 -16.15 2.73
C ALA A 275 -4.62 -15.25 2.27
N THR A 276 -5.44 -14.76 3.20
CA THR A 276 -6.57 -13.88 2.88
C THR A 276 -6.10 -12.56 2.28
N ASN A 277 -4.91 -12.08 2.62
CA ASN A 277 -4.35 -10.86 2.05
C ASN A 277 -4.17 -10.96 0.54
N VAL A 278 -3.66 -12.10 0.04
CA VAL A 278 -3.47 -12.33 -1.40
C VAL A 278 -4.83 -12.48 -2.09
N ARG A 279 -5.79 -13.16 -1.45
CA ARG A 279 -7.16 -13.32 -1.99
C ARG A 279 -7.81 -11.97 -2.21
N VAL A 280 -7.84 -11.12 -1.18
CA VAL A 280 -8.46 -9.79 -1.28
C VAL A 280 -7.67 -8.86 -2.21
N ALA A 281 -6.32 -8.90 -2.20
CA ALA A 281 -5.51 -8.09 -3.10
C ALA A 281 -5.75 -8.45 -4.58
N THR A 282 -5.82 -9.75 -4.89
CA THR A 282 -6.12 -10.23 -6.25
C THR A 282 -7.56 -9.88 -6.66
N ALA A 283 -8.51 -10.02 -5.74
CA ALA A 283 -9.90 -9.65 -5.96
C ALA A 283 -10.05 -8.17 -6.30
N VAL A 284 -9.37 -7.30 -5.54
CA VAL A 284 -9.33 -5.85 -5.82
C VAL A 284 -8.69 -5.56 -7.16
N ASP A 285 -7.60 -6.24 -7.54
CA ASP A 285 -6.99 -6.04 -8.87
C ASP A 285 -7.94 -6.42 -10.01
N ALA A 286 -8.67 -7.54 -9.86
CA ALA A 286 -9.70 -7.95 -10.81
C ALA A 286 -10.82 -6.92 -10.92
N LEU A 287 -11.28 -6.38 -9.79
CA LEU A 287 -12.26 -5.30 -9.76
C LEU A 287 -11.75 -4.02 -10.43
N SER A 288 -10.47 -3.65 -10.21
CA SER A 288 -9.85 -2.49 -10.85
C SER A 288 -9.78 -2.65 -12.37
N VAL A 289 -9.35 -3.83 -12.87
CA VAL A 289 -9.32 -4.13 -14.31
C VAL A 289 -10.72 -4.07 -14.92
N GLU A 290 -11.70 -4.66 -14.25
CA GLU A 290 -13.07 -4.69 -14.77
C GLU A 290 -13.70 -3.30 -14.80
N LEU A 291 -13.45 -2.46 -13.79
CA LEU A 291 -13.96 -1.08 -13.80
C LEU A 291 -13.28 -0.21 -14.84
N LEU A 292 -11.97 -0.34 -15.03
CA LEU A 292 -11.26 0.34 -16.13
C LEU A 292 -11.74 -0.11 -17.52
N ARG A 293 -12.25 -1.35 -17.64
CA ARG A 293 -12.86 -1.84 -18.88
C ARG A 293 -14.25 -1.25 -19.12
N ARG A 294 -15.02 -1.03 -18.06
CA ARG A 294 -16.40 -0.53 -18.11
C ARG A 294 -16.49 1.00 -18.17
N ARG A 295 -15.44 1.71 -17.74
CA ARG A 295 -15.43 3.16 -17.55
C ARG A 295 -14.10 3.76 -17.99
N ASP A 296 -14.17 4.94 -18.60
CA ASP A 296 -13.02 5.75 -19.03
C ASP A 296 -12.63 6.84 -18.01
N ASP A 297 -13.44 7.04 -16.96
CA ASP A 297 -13.29 8.09 -15.96
C ASP A 297 -12.84 7.56 -14.58
N VAL A 298 -11.98 6.53 -14.57
CA VAL A 298 -11.46 5.90 -13.35
C VAL A 298 -9.97 6.17 -13.18
N ALA A 299 -9.60 6.82 -12.08
CA ALA A 299 -8.23 6.88 -11.58
C ALA A 299 -7.98 5.80 -10.53
N LEU A 300 -6.72 5.40 -10.34
CA LEU A 300 -6.33 4.43 -9.31
C LEU A 300 -5.48 5.08 -8.21
N ALA A 301 -5.61 4.60 -6.98
CA ALA A 301 -4.83 5.05 -5.84
C ALA A 301 -4.35 3.89 -4.96
N PHE A 302 -3.06 3.92 -4.61
CA PHE A 302 -2.41 2.86 -3.86
C PHE A 302 -1.44 3.43 -2.82
N LEU A 303 -1.28 2.70 -1.71
CA LEU A 303 -0.20 2.92 -0.75
C LEU A 303 0.80 1.78 -0.86
N ALA A 304 1.99 2.08 -1.38
CA ALA A 304 3.09 1.14 -1.36
C ALA A 304 3.58 0.98 0.09
N THR A 305 3.87 -0.27 0.48
CA THR A 305 4.48 -0.53 1.78
C THR A 305 5.94 -0.07 1.76
N PRO A 306 6.46 0.53 2.84
CA PRO A 306 7.87 0.92 2.88
C PRO A 306 8.78 -0.29 3.16
N THR A 307 8.20 -1.45 3.51
CA THR A 307 8.90 -2.72 3.77
C THR A 307 8.85 -3.65 2.56
N ASP A 308 9.22 -3.13 1.39
CA ASP A 308 9.46 -3.87 0.14
C ASP A 308 10.86 -3.52 -0.38
N VAL A 309 11.19 -3.96 -1.59
CA VAL A 309 12.43 -3.59 -2.29
C VAL A 309 12.16 -2.45 -3.26
N PHE A 310 12.99 -1.41 -3.20
CA PHE A 310 12.85 -0.20 -4.03
C PHE A 310 14.18 0.20 -4.65
N ALA A 311 14.12 0.70 -5.89
CA ALA A 311 15.16 1.55 -6.42
C ALA A 311 15.06 2.90 -5.71
N VAL A 312 16.19 3.39 -5.19
CA VAL A 312 16.23 4.64 -4.44
C VAL A 312 17.25 5.59 -5.08
N PRO A 313 17.03 6.92 -4.98
CA PRO A 313 17.90 7.89 -5.60
C PRO A 313 19.31 7.88 -4.97
N ALA A 314 20.31 8.31 -5.73
CA ALA A 314 21.70 8.40 -5.27
C ALA A 314 21.84 9.20 -3.96
N GLU A 315 21.04 10.27 -3.79
CA GLU A 315 21.02 11.10 -2.59
C GLU A 315 20.62 10.32 -1.33
N ALA A 316 19.78 9.29 -1.46
CA ALA A 316 19.45 8.40 -0.34
C ALA A 316 20.65 7.52 0.03
N VAL A 317 21.36 6.99 -0.97
CA VAL A 317 22.60 6.19 -0.79
C VAL A 317 23.70 7.03 -0.13
N GLU A 318 23.88 8.27 -0.58
CA GLU A 318 24.84 9.19 0.01
C GLU A 318 24.50 9.54 1.46
N PHE A 319 23.23 9.84 1.74
CA PHE A 319 22.76 10.12 3.10
C PHE A 319 23.06 8.93 4.02
N SER A 320 22.67 7.71 3.61
CA SER A 320 22.93 6.48 4.35
C SER A 320 24.44 6.27 4.57
N THR A 321 25.26 6.51 3.54
CA THR A 321 26.72 6.40 3.62
C THR A 321 27.31 7.38 4.64
N ARG A 322 26.84 8.64 4.66
CA ARG A 322 27.23 9.64 5.66
C ARG A 322 26.81 9.20 7.07
N ALA A 323 25.57 8.74 7.24
CA ALA A 323 25.06 8.25 8.52
C ALA A 323 25.88 7.05 9.04
N TYR A 324 26.29 6.13 8.18
CA TYR A 324 27.13 4.99 8.56
C TYR A 324 28.56 5.41 8.95
N ARG A 325 29.11 6.44 8.31
CA ARG A 325 30.45 6.99 8.60
C ARG A 325 30.48 7.86 9.87
N ALA A 326 29.35 8.44 10.26
CA ALA A 326 29.22 9.29 11.43
C ALA A 326 28.32 8.67 12.53
N PRO A 327 28.63 7.46 13.06
CA PRO A 327 27.83 6.86 14.11
C PRO A 327 27.90 7.68 15.41
N SER A 328 26.83 7.58 16.22
CA SER A 328 26.79 8.17 17.56
C SER A 328 27.92 7.65 18.45
N ALA A 329 28.26 8.38 19.53
CA ALA A 329 29.34 8.01 20.44
C ALA A 329 29.18 6.58 20.99
N VAL A 330 27.95 6.20 21.36
CA VAL A 330 27.62 4.85 21.84
C VAL A 330 27.85 3.81 20.73
N MET A 331 27.39 4.10 19.51
CA MET A 331 27.54 3.17 18.37
C MET A 331 28.99 3.06 17.89
N ARG A 332 29.83 4.08 18.07
CA ARG A 332 31.28 4.00 17.80
C ARG A 332 31.94 2.89 18.63
N LEU A 333 31.53 2.74 19.89
CA LEU A 333 32.07 1.73 20.79
C LEU A 333 31.39 0.36 20.62
N ALA A 334 30.05 0.33 20.49
CA ALA A 334 29.29 -0.91 20.44
C ALA A 334 29.40 -1.64 19.08
N ARG A 335 29.48 -0.91 17.96
CA ARG A 335 29.43 -1.50 16.61
C ARG A 335 30.55 -2.51 16.34
N PRO A 336 31.84 -2.25 16.65
CA PRO A 336 32.89 -3.25 16.43
C PRO A 336 32.61 -4.55 17.18
N ALA A 337 32.23 -4.47 18.46
CA ALA A 337 31.91 -5.65 19.27
C ALA A 337 30.71 -6.43 18.69
N LEU A 338 29.61 -5.75 18.38
CA LEU A 338 28.41 -6.37 17.80
C LEU A 338 28.69 -7.03 16.43
N ARG A 339 29.52 -6.40 15.60
CA ARG A 339 29.95 -6.96 14.32
C ARG A 339 30.84 -8.19 14.53
N THR A 340 31.81 -8.14 15.44
CA THR A 340 32.70 -9.28 15.72
C THR A 340 31.91 -10.48 16.25
N VAL A 341 31.04 -10.27 17.26
CA VAL A 341 30.25 -11.35 17.88
C VAL A 341 29.26 -11.97 16.88
N SER A 342 28.71 -11.19 15.96
CA SER A 342 27.78 -11.68 14.95
C SER A 342 28.45 -12.24 13.68
N GLY A 343 29.78 -12.29 13.61
CA GLY A 343 30.50 -12.67 12.38
C GLY A 343 30.22 -11.71 11.21
N GLY A 344 29.99 -10.42 11.50
CA GLY A 344 29.71 -9.38 10.52
C GLY A 344 28.26 -9.30 10.04
N ARG A 345 27.35 -10.10 10.62
CA ARG A 345 25.93 -10.16 10.22
C ARG A 345 25.09 -8.99 10.72
N LEU A 346 25.45 -8.40 11.87
CA LEU A 346 24.74 -7.23 12.40
C LEU A 346 25.34 -5.92 11.90
N LEU A 347 24.50 -4.88 11.82
CA LEU A 347 24.92 -3.51 11.49
C LEU A 347 25.72 -3.44 10.18
N GLN A 348 25.25 -4.17 9.17
CA GLN A 348 25.76 -4.07 7.81
C GLN A 348 25.35 -2.73 7.21
N ARG A 349 26.12 -2.23 6.23
CA ARG A 349 25.75 -1.00 5.53
C ARG A 349 24.46 -1.23 4.75
N ASN A 350 23.61 -0.21 4.67
CA ASN A 350 22.38 -0.29 3.87
C ASN A 350 22.70 -0.41 2.37
N TYR A 351 23.76 0.28 1.91
CA TYR A 351 24.18 0.29 0.51
C TYR A 351 25.69 0.14 0.35
N ALA A 352 26.10 -0.30 -0.84
CA ALA A 352 27.45 -0.02 -1.32
C ALA A 352 27.58 1.49 -1.62
N PRO A 353 28.66 2.15 -1.21
CA PRO A 353 28.85 3.58 -1.53
C PRO A 353 28.92 3.82 -3.04
N GLY A 354 28.17 4.82 -3.52
CA GLY A 354 28.15 5.21 -4.94
C GLY A 354 27.23 4.38 -5.83
N SER A 355 26.38 3.50 -5.27
CA SER A 355 25.31 2.84 -6.04
C SER A 355 24.31 3.85 -6.59
N ASP A 356 24.00 3.74 -7.87
CA ASP A 356 23.01 4.59 -8.57
C ASP A 356 22.33 3.80 -9.71
N PRO A 357 21.01 3.52 -9.61
CA PRO A 357 20.20 3.72 -8.41
C PRO A 357 20.69 2.82 -7.26
N GLY A 358 20.43 3.23 -6.02
CA GLY A 358 20.54 2.34 -4.88
C GLY A 358 19.43 1.31 -4.87
N LEU A 359 19.65 0.14 -4.26
CA LEU A 359 18.58 -0.85 -4.04
C LEU A 359 18.34 -1.06 -2.55
N ASN A 360 17.26 -0.47 -2.03
CA ASN A 360 16.85 -0.65 -0.65
C ASN A 360 16.10 -1.98 -0.51
N ASP A 361 16.56 -2.86 0.36
CA ASP A 361 15.86 -4.11 0.70
C ASP A 361 15.33 -4.04 2.14
N SER A 362 14.11 -3.52 2.27
CA SER A 362 13.40 -3.41 3.54
C SER A 362 12.40 -4.54 3.77
N LEU A 363 12.51 -5.66 3.04
CA LEU A 363 11.62 -6.80 3.25
C LEU A 363 11.79 -7.35 4.67
N VAL A 364 10.65 -7.57 5.35
CA VAL A 364 10.62 -8.10 6.70
C VAL A 364 10.22 -9.58 6.66
N PRO A 365 11.12 -10.53 7.00
CA PRO A 365 10.84 -11.97 6.92
C PRO A 365 9.58 -12.39 7.69
N GLN A 366 9.28 -11.71 8.81
CA GLN A 366 8.15 -11.99 9.68
C GLN A 366 6.79 -11.65 9.05
N GLN A 367 6.74 -10.81 8.00
CA GLN A 367 5.51 -10.54 7.25
C GLN A 367 5.15 -11.69 6.30
N GLY A 368 6.17 -12.41 5.81
CA GLY A 368 6.03 -13.61 4.99
C GLY A 368 5.72 -13.35 3.51
N PRO A 369 5.78 -14.41 2.67
CA PRO A 369 5.68 -14.29 1.21
C PRO A 369 4.31 -13.82 0.72
N ASN A 370 3.23 -14.14 1.44
CA ASN A 370 1.88 -13.73 1.06
C ASN A 370 1.68 -12.21 1.20
N TYR A 371 2.30 -11.60 2.21
CA TYR A 371 2.29 -10.15 2.36
C TYR A 371 3.08 -9.50 1.23
N ALA A 372 4.30 -9.98 0.97
CA ALA A 372 5.16 -9.46 -0.10
C ALA A 372 4.46 -9.54 -1.47
N LEU A 373 3.82 -10.68 -1.80
CA LEU A 373 3.09 -10.83 -3.05
C LEU A 373 1.89 -9.89 -3.16
N ALA A 374 1.07 -9.78 -2.10
CA ALA A 374 -0.10 -8.90 -2.10
C ALA A 374 0.29 -7.43 -2.28
N LYS A 375 1.39 -6.99 -1.65
CA LYS A 375 1.91 -5.63 -1.80
C LYS A 375 2.60 -5.39 -3.15
N ARG A 376 3.29 -6.40 -3.67
CA ARG A 376 3.91 -6.31 -4.99
C ARG A 376 2.87 -6.22 -6.12
N LEU A 377 1.75 -6.94 -6.01
CA LEU A 377 0.64 -6.81 -6.96
C LEU A 377 0.12 -5.36 -7.06
N GLN A 378 0.02 -4.63 -5.94
CA GLN A 378 -0.43 -3.23 -5.95
C GLN A 378 0.54 -2.34 -6.76
N ARG A 379 1.85 -2.53 -6.58
CA ARG A 379 2.89 -1.84 -7.35
C ARG A 379 2.85 -2.21 -8.83
N TRP A 380 2.72 -3.50 -9.15
CA TRP A 380 2.60 -3.95 -10.53
C TRP A 380 1.39 -3.34 -11.24
N ARG A 381 0.21 -3.32 -10.60
CA ARG A 381 -0.97 -2.68 -11.17
C ARG A 381 -0.73 -1.19 -11.42
N ALA A 382 -0.12 -0.50 -10.46
CA ALA A 382 0.19 0.92 -10.63
C ALA A 382 1.16 1.15 -11.81
N THR A 383 2.20 0.33 -11.96
CA THR A 383 3.13 0.38 -13.09
C THR A 383 2.41 0.20 -14.43
N VAL A 384 1.56 -0.83 -14.54
CA VAL A 384 0.83 -1.12 -15.78
C VAL A 384 -0.19 -0.04 -16.10
N ALA A 385 -0.98 0.40 -15.10
CA ALA A 385 -1.98 1.44 -15.28
C ALA A 385 -1.37 2.76 -15.75
N ARG A 386 -0.24 3.20 -15.16
CA ARG A 386 0.49 4.40 -15.63
C ARG A 386 0.97 4.24 -17.06
N ARG A 387 1.54 3.08 -17.41
CA ARG A 387 2.00 2.81 -18.79
C ARG A 387 0.86 2.85 -19.80
N ASP A 388 -0.33 2.42 -19.38
CA ASP A 388 -1.53 2.39 -20.22
C ASP A 388 -2.30 3.74 -20.19
N GLY A 389 -1.72 4.80 -19.59
CA GLY A 389 -2.28 6.15 -19.59
C GLY A 389 -3.33 6.43 -18.51
N VAL A 390 -3.53 5.51 -17.56
CA VAL A 390 -4.48 5.68 -16.45
C VAL A 390 -3.87 6.55 -15.35
N THR A 391 -4.57 7.61 -14.95
CA THR A 391 -4.20 8.44 -13.79
C THR A 391 -4.05 7.56 -12.56
N THR A 392 -2.84 7.53 -11.99
CA THR A 392 -2.51 6.59 -10.90
C THR A 392 -1.64 7.25 -9.84
N SER A 393 -2.19 7.39 -8.64
CA SER A 393 -1.44 7.74 -7.43
C SER A 393 -0.88 6.48 -6.76
N LEU A 394 0.43 6.44 -6.56
CA LEU A 394 1.12 5.41 -5.79
C LEU A 394 2.18 6.12 -4.98
N ASN A 395 2.00 6.17 -3.67
CA ASN A 395 2.95 6.78 -2.74
C ASN A 395 3.45 5.72 -1.75
N VAL A 396 4.74 5.74 -1.46
CA VAL A 396 5.33 4.91 -0.39
C VAL A 396 4.90 5.50 0.95
N ALA A 397 4.07 4.76 1.67
CA ALA A 397 3.56 5.18 2.97
C ALA A 397 4.57 4.87 4.09
N PRO A 398 4.59 5.63 5.19
CA PRO A 398 5.55 5.42 6.26
C PRO A 398 5.28 4.14 7.04
N PRO A 399 6.28 3.62 7.80
CA PRO A 399 6.04 2.66 8.85
C PRO A 399 5.07 3.27 9.87
N THR A 400 3.90 2.66 10.04
CA THR A 400 2.83 3.21 10.88
C THR A 400 2.45 2.25 12.01
N ARG A 401 2.22 2.76 13.23
CA ARG A 401 1.75 1.96 14.38
C ARG A 401 0.26 1.62 14.30
N THR A 402 -0.14 0.87 13.28
CA THR A 402 -1.53 0.37 13.14
C THR A 402 -1.79 -0.83 14.04
N ARG A 403 -3.07 -1.08 14.35
CA ARG A 403 -3.51 -2.26 15.11
C ARG A 403 -3.04 -3.57 14.47
N SER A 404 -3.02 -3.64 13.13
CA SER A 404 -2.58 -4.82 12.39
C SER A 404 -1.09 -5.12 12.56
N VAL A 405 -0.26 -4.11 12.83
CA VAL A 405 1.18 -4.30 13.08
C VAL A 405 1.44 -4.60 14.56
N VAL A 406 0.85 -3.83 15.47
CA VAL A 406 1.15 -3.94 16.92
C VAL A 406 0.65 -5.24 17.55
N LYS A 407 -0.29 -5.95 16.91
CA LYS A 407 -0.70 -7.29 17.37
C LYS A 407 0.42 -8.33 17.29
N ASN A 408 1.42 -8.12 16.42
CA ASN A 408 2.62 -8.94 16.37
C ASN A 408 3.65 -8.36 17.34
N ARG A 409 3.93 -9.08 18.44
CA ARG A 409 4.84 -8.61 19.51
C ARG A 409 6.24 -8.28 18.99
N ALA A 410 6.77 -9.05 18.04
CA ALA A 410 8.11 -8.79 17.49
C ALA A 410 8.14 -7.49 16.69
N LEU A 411 7.13 -7.25 15.84
CA LEU A 411 7.03 -6.01 15.07
C LEU A 411 6.75 -4.80 15.97
N ALA A 412 5.88 -4.96 16.99
CA ALA A 412 5.62 -3.91 17.97
C ALA A 412 6.90 -3.48 18.69
N SER A 413 7.70 -4.43 19.17
CA SER A 413 8.99 -4.15 19.80
C SER A 413 10.01 -3.55 18.83
N ALA A 414 10.08 -4.05 17.59
CA ALA A 414 10.94 -3.45 16.57
C ALA A 414 10.60 -1.98 16.34
N TYR A 415 9.30 -1.65 16.24
CA TYR A 415 8.82 -0.29 16.00
C TYR A 415 9.10 0.62 17.20
N ALA A 416 9.03 0.10 18.43
CA ALA A 416 9.43 0.84 19.63
C ALA A 416 10.93 1.19 19.61
N GLY A 417 11.79 0.27 19.15
CA GLY A 417 13.24 0.49 19.05
C GLY A 417 13.73 1.21 17.79
N ALA A 418 12.88 1.34 16.77
CA ALA A 418 13.25 1.79 15.41
C ALA A 418 13.92 3.18 15.39
N HIS A 419 13.47 4.11 16.23
CA HIS A 419 14.02 5.46 16.33
C HIS A 419 15.52 5.50 16.66
N ARG A 420 16.06 4.46 17.31
CA ARG A 420 17.51 4.34 17.60
C ARG A 420 18.36 4.12 16.35
N PHE A 421 17.72 3.74 15.24
CA PHE A 421 18.34 3.54 13.94
C PHE A 421 17.92 4.62 12.93
N GLY A 422 17.36 5.74 13.40
CA GLY A 422 16.91 6.82 12.52
C GLY A 422 15.64 6.49 11.73
N ILE A 423 14.85 5.52 12.20
CA ILE A 423 13.58 5.15 11.58
C ILE A 423 12.44 5.77 12.39
N GLU A 424 11.64 6.60 11.73
CA GLU A 424 10.46 7.22 12.29
C GLU A 424 9.22 6.36 12.02
N VAL A 425 8.52 6.02 13.10
CA VAL A 425 7.28 5.26 13.03
C VAL A 425 6.12 6.20 13.33
N PHE A 426 5.28 6.42 12.33
CA PHE A 426 4.23 7.41 12.33
C PHE A 426 2.98 6.91 13.07
N GLU A 427 2.21 7.86 13.60
CA GLU A 427 0.85 7.59 14.08
C GLU A 427 -0.09 7.36 12.87
N PRO A 428 -1.12 6.50 12.99
CA PRO A 428 -2.07 6.26 11.90
C PRO A 428 -2.73 7.54 11.38
N ALA A 429 -3.14 8.43 12.27
CA ALA A 429 -3.76 9.70 11.89
C ALA A 429 -2.81 10.59 11.07
N THR A 430 -1.53 10.70 11.49
CA THR A 430 -0.51 11.45 10.74
C THR A 430 -0.31 10.86 9.35
N SER A 431 -0.14 9.54 9.28
CA SER A 431 0.13 8.83 8.02
C SER A 431 -1.04 8.95 7.05
N ASN A 432 -2.26 8.74 7.54
CA ASN A 432 -3.50 8.88 6.80
C ASN A 432 -3.61 10.26 6.14
N THR A 433 -3.51 11.33 6.93
CA THR A 433 -3.71 12.69 6.41
C THR A 433 -2.58 13.11 5.48
N LEU A 434 -1.33 12.71 5.78
CA LEU A 434 -0.19 12.96 4.90
C LEU A 434 -0.34 12.25 3.54
N MET A 435 -0.72 10.97 3.54
CA MET A 435 -0.95 10.21 2.30
C MET A 435 -2.17 10.71 1.53
N ALA A 436 -3.22 11.19 2.22
CA ALA A 436 -4.35 11.84 1.58
C ALA A 436 -3.96 13.16 0.90
N ALA A 437 -3.04 13.95 1.49
CA ALA A 437 -2.52 15.15 0.87
C ALA A 437 -1.70 14.82 -0.40
N LEU A 438 -0.86 13.78 -0.38
CA LEU A 438 -0.15 13.33 -1.58
C LEU A 438 -1.10 12.80 -2.66
N LEU A 439 -2.18 12.11 -2.27
CA LEU A 439 -3.23 11.72 -3.22
C LEU A 439 -3.89 12.95 -3.87
N VAL A 440 -4.22 13.99 -3.09
CA VAL A 440 -4.78 15.24 -3.62
C VAL A 440 -3.81 15.87 -4.62
N HIS A 441 -2.53 15.97 -4.24
CA HIS A 441 -1.48 16.48 -5.13
C HIS A 441 -1.46 15.71 -6.46
N ASP A 442 -1.35 14.38 -6.41
CA ASP A 442 -1.27 13.54 -7.60
C ASP A 442 -2.50 13.68 -8.51
N LEU A 443 -3.71 13.85 -7.93
CA LEU A 443 -4.94 14.02 -8.70
C LEU A 443 -5.05 15.40 -9.34
N ARG A 444 -4.56 16.45 -8.65
CA ARG A 444 -4.65 17.84 -9.11
C ARG A 444 -3.55 18.20 -10.10
N THR A 445 -2.45 17.47 -10.07
CA THR A 445 -1.33 17.58 -11.01
C THR A 445 -1.35 16.49 -12.08
N ALA A 446 -2.36 15.60 -12.08
CA ALA A 446 -2.53 14.59 -13.10
C ALA A 446 -2.60 15.23 -14.50
N GLY A 447 -1.68 14.86 -15.38
CA GLY A 447 -1.58 15.42 -16.73
C GLY A 447 -0.65 16.63 -16.88
N ALA A 448 -0.12 17.18 -15.79
CA ALA A 448 1.02 18.09 -15.88
C ALA A 448 2.24 17.28 -16.33
N THR A 449 2.82 17.64 -17.47
CA THR A 449 4.12 17.09 -17.88
C THR A 449 5.20 17.71 -17.02
N ASP A 450 5.64 17.01 -15.99
CA ASP A 450 6.94 17.24 -15.36
C ASP A 450 8.00 16.51 -16.21
N PRO A 451 8.86 17.23 -16.96
CA PRO A 451 9.87 16.62 -17.81
C PRO A 451 10.84 15.73 -17.01
N ALA A 452 11.19 16.12 -15.78
CA ALA A 452 12.10 15.37 -14.93
C ALA A 452 11.48 14.02 -14.54
N ARG A 453 10.23 14.03 -14.07
CA ARG A 453 9.49 12.82 -13.72
C ARG A 453 9.21 11.92 -14.93
N SER A 454 8.87 12.50 -16.08
CA SER A 454 8.57 11.74 -17.31
C SER A 454 9.77 10.97 -17.87
N SER A 455 10.99 11.36 -17.47
CA SER A 455 12.23 10.70 -17.88
C SER A 455 12.66 9.55 -16.96
N LEU A 456 12.01 9.39 -15.80
CA LEU A 456 12.36 8.35 -14.84
C LEU A 456 11.80 6.99 -15.25
N ALA A 457 12.61 5.96 -15.03
CA ALA A 457 12.17 4.58 -15.15
C ALA A 457 11.01 4.28 -14.16
N PRO A 458 10.06 3.40 -14.50
CA PRO A 458 8.84 3.21 -13.70
C PRO A 458 9.04 2.88 -12.21
N TRP A 459 10.09 2.15 -11.85
CA TRP A 459 10.39 1.81 -10.44
C TRP A 459 11.38 2.75 -9.76
N GLU A 460 11.98 3.68 -10.51
CA GLU A 460 12.69 4.82 -9.93
C GLU A 460 11.71 5.96 -9.59
N ASP A 461 10.64 6.14 -10.39
CA ASP A 461 9.54 7.08 -10.11
C ASP A 461 8.82 6.78 -8.78
N GLU A 462 8.87 5.55 -8.27
CA GLU A 462 8.31 5.21 -6.96
C GLU A 462 9.00 5.92 -5.77
N ALA A 463 10.19 6.48 -5.98
CA ALA A 463 10.84 7.34 -4.99
C ALA A 463 10.23 8.75 -4.94
N HIS A 464 9.56 9.19 -6.01
CA HIS A 464 8.86 10.47 -6.02
C HIS A 464 7.66 10.42 -5.05
N GLY A 465 7.54 11.41 -4.17
CA GLY A 465 6.48 11.42 -3.16
C GLY A 465 6.66 10.41 -2.02
N ALA A 466 7.80 9.72 -1.93
CA ALA A 466 7.99 8.66 -0.94
C ALA A 466 8.16 9.19 0.50
N VAL A 467 7.36 8.65 1.41
CA VAL A 467 7.48 8.86 2.87
C VAL A 467 7.86 7.53 3.51
N HIS A 468 9.14 7.19 3.48
CA HIS A 468 9.64 5.87 3.87
C HIS A 468 10.05 5.77 5.35
N GLY A 469 9.84 6.82 6.14
CA GLY A 469 10.13 6.89 7.58
C GLY A 469 11.60 6.61 7.92
N GLY A 470 12.55 6.93 7.03
CA GLY A 470 13.98 6.74 7.28
C GLY A 470 14.55 5.40 6.80
N LEU A 471 13.74 4.45 6.35
CA LEU A 471 14.22 3.13 5.91
C LEU A 471 15.22 3.19 4.75
N TRP A 472 15.10 4.18 3.86
CA TRP A 472 16.05 4.36 2.74
C TRP A 472 17.28 5.17 3.13
N ARG A 473 17.18 6.00 4.18
CA ARG A 473 18.24 6.93 4.59
C ARG A 473 18.97 6.51 5.86
N THR A 474 18.59 5.39 6.47
CA THR A 474 19.30 4.84 7.64
C THR A 474 20.68 4.30 7.26
N ALA A 475 21.59 4.30 8.23
CA ALA A 475 22.97 3.83 8.08
C ALA A 475 23.08 2.33 7.78
N TYR A 476 22.14 1.53 8.29
CA TYR A 476 22.27 0.09 8.35
C TYR A 476 21.22 -0.62 7.50
N ASP A 477 21.59 -1.75 6.91
CA ASP A 477 20.63 -2.67 6.30
C ASP A 477 19.55 -3.01 7.33
N PRO A 478 18.25 -2.85 7.01
CA PRO A 478 17.16 -3.03 7.96
C PRO A 478 17.17 -4.40 8.64
N ARG A 479 17.46 -5.49 7.91
CA ARG A 479 17.48 -6.86 8.47
C ARG A 479 18.66 -7.05 9.42
N SER A 480 19.79 -6.41 9.17
CA SER A 480 20.98 -6.44 10.05
C SER A 480 20.81 -5.65 11.35
N ALA A 481 19.82 -4.75 11.42
CA ALA A 481 19.50 -3.94 12.60
C ALA A 481 18.21 -4.38 13.32
N LEU A 482 17.30 -5.07 12.63
CA LEU A 482 15.96 -5.42 13.12
C LEU A 482 15.99 -6.17 14.47
N GLY A 483 16.86 -7.17 14.61
CA GLY A 483 17.00 -7.95 15.85
C GLY A 483 17.42 -7.09 17.04
N LEU A 484 18.29 -6.10 16.83
CA LEU A 484 18.71 -5.15 17.86
C LEU A 484 17.56 -4.18 18.21
N ALA A 485 16.81 -3.72 17.22
CA ALA A 485 15.64 -2.88 17.45
C ALA A 485 14.59 -3.60 18.31
N VAL A 486 14.34 -4.89 18.07
CA VAL A 486 13.44 -5.70 18.90
C VAL A 486 13.92 -5.75 20.36
N VAL A 487 15.19 -6.07 20.60
CA VAL A 487 15.75 -6.16 21.96
C VAL A 487 15.69 -4.83 22.69
N LEU A 488 16.07 -3.73 22.03
CA LEU A 488 16.02 -2.39 22.61
C LEU A 488 14.59 -1.95 22.91
N GLY A 489 13.64 -2.25 22.02
CA GLY A 489 12.23 -1.93 22.20
C GLY A 489 11.56 -2.72 23.34
N LEU A 490 11.98 -3.96 23.59
CA LEU A 490 11.54 -4.73 24.75
C LEU A 490 12.02 -4.12 26.07
N GLY A 491 13.23 -3.52 26.08
CA GLY A 491 13.77 -2.82 27.23
C GLY A 491 13.01 -1.54 27.58
N SER A 492 12.61 -0.76 26.57
CA SER A 492 11.85 0.49 26.76
C SER A 492 10.37 0.30 27.09
N ALA A 493 9.80 -0.88 26.84
CA ALA A 493 8.41 -1.19 27.19
C ALA A 493 8.24 -1.67 28.65
N ARG A 494 9.34 -1.86 29.39
CA ARG A 494 9.37 -2.27 30.81
C ARG A 494 9.64 -1.11 31.77
N THR A 495 9.73 0.11 31.25
CA THR A 495 9.83 1.39 31.97
C THR A 495 8.65 2.23 31.55
#